data_AF-A0A4Q4ZGL6-F1
#
_entry.id   AF-A0A4Q4ZGL6-F1
#
_cell.length_a   1.000
_cell.length_b   1.000
_cell.length_c   1.000
_cell.angle_alpha   90.00
_cell.angle_beta   90.00
_cell.angle_gamma   90.00
#
_symmetry.space_group_name_H-M   'P 1'
#
loop_
_entity.id
_entity.type
_entity.pdbx_description
1 polymer ?
#
loop_
_entity_poly.entity_id
_entity_poly.type
_entity_poly.pdbx_seq_one_letter_code
_entity_poly.pdbx_strand_id
1 'polypeptide(L)'
;MLVSAMPIPIRIAGIDAPEGAHFGRPAQPFATDALAWLSNYILGRRVRAKVYRRDQYDRIVATVFVRRFLMRRDVGLEMLKRGLATTYEAKYGAEFGGLEEEYKAAEADAKAKKLGIWGGKPRHFESPRDYKTRMNLEESQTKKD
;
A
#
# COMPACT_ATOMS: atom_id res chain seq x y z
N MET A 1 -35.66 6.10 -5.88
CA MET A 1 -35.07 4.79 -5.55
C MET A 1 -33.56 4.99 -5.36
N LEU A 2 -33.11 5.20 -4.12
CA LEU A 2 -31.67 5.29 -3.82
C LEU A 2 -31.14 3.86 -3.78
N VAL A 3 -30.49 3.44 -4.86
CA VAL A 3 -29.65 2.24 -4.80
C VAL A 3 -28.52 2.61 -3.84
N SER A 4 -28.52 2.01 -2.65
CA SER A 4 -27.35 2.04 -1.77
C SER A 4 -26.19 1.45 -2.58
N ALA A 5 -25.28 2.31 -3.03
CA ALA A 5 -24.14 1.86 -3.80
C ALA A 5 -23.24 1.07 -2.86
N MET A 6 -23.09 -0.24 -3.10
CA MET A 6 -22.16 -1.05 -2.32
C MET A 6 -20.73 -0.52 -2.52
N PRO A 7 -19.94 -0.39 -1.44
CA PRO A 7 -18.55 0.03 -1.56
C PRO A 7 -17.76 -1.01 -2.36
N ILE A 8 -16.94 -0.54 -3.30
CA ILE A 8 -16.05 -1.40 -4.09
C ILE A 8 -14.67 -1.39 -3.42
N PRO A 9 -14.19 -2.53 -2.90
CA PRO A 9 -12.86 -2.60 -2.31
C PRO A 9 -11.79 -2.52 -3.40
N ILE A 10 -10.85 -1.57 -3.26
CA ILE A 10 -9.76 -1.35 -4.21
C ILE A 10 -8.42 -1.52 -3.50
N ARG A 11 -7.55 -2.36 -4.07
CA ARG A 11 -6.12 -2.44 -3.74
C ARG A 11 -5.34 -1.57 -4.71
N ILE A 12 -4.55 -0.64 -4.18
CA ILE A 12 -3.65 0.17 -5.00
C ILE A 12 -2.56 -0.74 -5.58
N ALA A 13 -2.42 -0.71 -6.90
CA ALA A 13 -1.48 -1.53 -7.63
C ALA A 13 -0.03 -1.06 -7.40
N GLY A 14 0.91 -2.00 -7.40
CA GLY A 14 2.35 -1.73 -7.39
C GLY A 14 2.96 -1.31 -6.05
N ILE A 15 2.16 -1.17 -4.98
CA ILE A 15 2.65 -0.78 -3.66
C ILE A 15 2.17 -1.72 -2.54
N ASP A 16 2.93 -1.79 -1.46
CA ASP A 16 2.56 -2.43 -0.19
C ASP A 16 2.85 -1.47 0.96
N ALA A 17 1.82 -1.11 1.74
CA ALA A 17 1.93 -0.19 2.87
C ALA A 17 2.12 -0.97 4.19
N PRO A 18 2.69 -0.36 5.25
CA PRO A 18 2.80 -1.02 6.55
C PRO A 18 1.43 -1.47 7.08
N GLU A 19 1.38 -2.70 7.58
CA GLU A 19 0.16 -3.33 8.07
C GLU A 19 -0.31 -2.69 9.38
N GLY A 20 -1.59 -2.31 9.44
CA GLY A 20 -2.24 -1.86 10.67
C GLY A 20 -2.46 -3.02 11.65
N ALA A 21 -2.76 -2.69 12.91
CA ALA A 21 -3.13 -3.71 13.90
C ALA A 21 -4.43 -4.40 13.48
N HIS A 22 -4.43 -5.73 13.43
CA HIS A 22 -5.61 -6.50 13.03
C HIS A 22 -5.56 -7.93 13.60
N PHE A 23 -6.70 -8.46 14.05
CA PHE A 23 -6.84 -9.82 14.59
C PHE A 23 -5.78 -10.21 15.64
N GLY A 24 -5.45 -9.30 16.56
CA GLY A 24 -4.43 -9.53 17.60
C GLY A 24 -2.98 -9.37 17.11
N ARG A 25 -2.76 -9.15 15.81
CA ARG A 25 -1.43 -8.81 15.27
C ARG A 25 -1.07 -7.35 15.58
N PRO A 26 0.16 -7.05 16.02
CA PRO A 26 0.59 -5.69 16.33
C PRO A 26 0.79 -4.87 15.06
N ALA A 27 0.45 -3.57 15.06
CA ALA A 27 0.69 -2.71 13.91
C ALA A 27 2.19 -2.60 13.59
N GLN A 28 2.52 -2.53 12.29
CA GLN A 28 3.86 -2.15 11.86
C GLN A 28 4.13 -0.66 12.14
N PRO A 29 5.39 -0.26 12.37
CA PRO A 29 5.77 1.15 12.39
C PRO A 29 5.27 1.89 11.13
N PHE A 30 4.80 3.13 11.32
CA PHE A 30 4.23 4.00 10.27
C PHE A 30 2.91 3.54 9.61
N ALA A 31 2.27 2.45 10.07
CA ALA A 31 0.96 2.04 9.54
C ALA A 31 -0.11 3.14 9.74
N THR A 32 -0.15 3.75 10.93
CA THR A 32 -1.06 4.86 11.24
C THR A 32 -0.77 6.08 10.38
N ASP A 33 0.50 6.44 10.19
CA ASP A 33 0.91 7.59 9.38
C ASP A 33 0.55 7.41 7.90
N ALA A 34 0.78 6.22 7.35
CA ALA A 34 0.42 5.87 5.98
C ALA A 34 -1.09 5.96 5.76
N LEU A 35 -1.88 5.41 6.69
CA LEU A 35 -3.34 5.47 6.64
C LEU A 35 -3.86 6.91 6.77
N ALA A 36 -3.32 7.69 7.72
CA ALA A 36 -3.72 9.08 7.94
C ALA A 36 -3.41 9.94 6.71
N TRP A 37 -2.22 9.77 6.13
CA TRP A 37 -1.85 10.48 4.90
C TRP A 37 -2.78 10.11 3.74
N LEU A 38 -3.00 8.82 3.49
CA LEU A 38 -3.85 8.35 2.39
C LEU A 38 -5.27 8.89 2.55
N SER A 39 -5.84 8.78 3.75
CA SER A 39 -7.18 9.26 4.08
C SER A 39 -7.33 10.76 3.79
N ASN A 40 -6.40 11.58 4.28
CA ASN A 40 -6.39 13.02 4.01
C ASN A 40 -6.20 13.35 2.52
N TYR A 41 -5.46 12.49 1.81
CA TYR A 41 -5.15 12.70 0.41
C TYR A 41 -6.33 12.41 -0.52
N ILE A 42 -7.15 11.40 -0.21
CA ILE A 42 -8.20 10.89 -1.12
C ILE A 42 -9.64 11.08 -0.65
N LEU A 43 -9.91 11.12 0.66
CA LEU A 43 -11.29 11.23 1.16
C LEU A 43 -11.92 12.58 0.79
N GLY A 44 -13.23 12.56 0.55
CA GLY A 44 -14.00 13.73 0.09
C GLY A 44 -13.66 14.17 -1.34
N ARG A 45 -12.90 13.38 -2.11
CA ARG A 45 -12.47 13.72 -3.47
C ARG A 45 -12.92 12.66 -4.47
N ARG A 46 -13.08 13.09 -5.72
CA ARG A 46 -13.27 12.17 -6.86
C ARG A 46 -11.94 11.52 -7.21
N VAL A 47 -11.93 10.19 -7.23
CA VAL A 47 -10.82 9.37 -7.68
C VAL A 47 -11.16 8.67 -9.00
N ARG A 48 -10.13 8.29 -9.77
CA ARG A 48 -10.25 7.46 -10.97
C ARG A 48 -9.35 6.24 -10.80
N ALA A 49 -9.94 5.05 -10.86
CA ALA A 49 -9.20 3.79 -10.83
C ALA A 49 -8.99 3.26 -12.25
N LYS A 50 -7.73 3.00 -12.63
CA LYS A 50 -7.38 2.23 -13.83
C LYS A 50 -7.28 0.76 -13.42
N VAL A 51 -8.32 -0.02 -13.74
CA VAL A 51 -8.47 -1.41 -13.31
C VAL A 51 -7.57 -2.34 -14.11
N TYR A 52 -6.93 -3.28 -13.43
CA TYR A 52 -6.14 -4.35 -14.04
C TYR A 52 -6.83 -5.71 -13.91
N ARG A 53 -7.18 -6.09 -12.67
CA ARG A 53 -7.77 -7.40 -12.36
C ARG A 53 -8.49 -7.40 -11.03
N ARG A 54 -9.17 -8.51 -10.72
CA ARG A 54 -9.57 -8.86 -9.35
C ARG A 54 -8.52 -9.76 -8.71
N ASP A 55 -8.30 -9.62 -7.41
CA ASP A 55 -7.47 -10.56 -6.65
C ASP A 55 -8.33 -11.64 -5.94
N GLN A 56 -7.66 -12.60 -5.29
CA GLN A 56 -8.31 -13.73 -4.60
C GLN A 56 -9.24 -13.33 -3.45
N TYR A 57 -9.18 -12.07 -3.01
CA TYR A 57 -10.03 -11.51 -1.95
C TYR A 57 -11.17 -10.65 -2.52
N ASP A 58 -11.47 -10.79 -3.83
CA ASP A 58 -12.44 -10.01 -4.60
C ASP A 58 -12.20 -8.49 -4.57
N ARG A 59 -10.95 -8.07 -4.33
CA ARG A 59 -10.56 -6.66 -4.42
C ARG A 59 -10.18 -6.32 -5.84
N ILE A 60 -10.58 -5.13 -6.29
CA ILE A 60 -10.13 -4.58 -7.55
C ILE A 60 -8.68 -4.10 -7.40
N VAL A 61 -7.76 -4.66 -8.18
CA VAL A 61 -6.38 -4.19 -8.29
C VAL A 61 -6.33 -3.10 -9.34
N ALA A 62 -5.95 -1.88 -8.94
CA ALA A 62 -5.97 -0.72 -9.82
C ALA A 62 -4.92 0.33 -9.46
N THR A 63 -4.43 1.06 -10.46
CA THR A 63 -3.77 2.34 -10.20
C THR A 63 -4.84 3.39 -9.89
N VAL A 64 -4.72 4.04 -8.74
CA VAL A 64 -5.69 5.04 -8.28
C VAL A 64 -5.13 6.43 -8.53
N PHE A 65 -5.92 7.26 -9.21
CA PHE A 65 -5.59 8.65 -9.48
C PHE A 65 -6.53 9.57 -8.72
N VAL A 66 -6.00 10.65 -8.15
CA VAL A 66 -6.78 11.75 -7.57
C VAL A 66 -6.44 13.06 -8.25
N ARG A 67 -7.43 13.93 -8.44
CA ARG A 67 -7.19 15.29 -8.98
C ARG A 67 -6.80 16.23 -7.84
N ARG A 68 -5.64 16.87 -7.98
CA ARG A 68 -5.13 17.92 -7.10
C ARG A 68 -4.93 19.17 -7.94
N PHE A 69 -5.78 20.17 -7.75
CA PHE A 69 -5.84 21.36 -8.59
C PHE A 69 -6.03 20.99 -10.08
N LEU A 70 -5.12 21.44 -10.95
CA LEU A 70 -5.13 21.14 -12.38
C LEU A 70 -4.44 19.81 -12.75
N MET A 71 -3.79 19.14 -11.79
CA MET A 71 -2.99 17.94 -12.05
C MET A 71 -3.66 16.67 -11.55
N ARG A 72 -3.55 15.60 -12.34
CA ARG A 72 -3.86 14.23 -11.92
C ARG A 72 -2.62 13.65 -11.23
N ARG A 73 -2.79 13.07 -10.04
CA ARG A 73 -1.72 12.44 -9.27
C ARG A 73 -2.01 10.96 -9.08
N ASP A 74 -0.99 10.14 -9.29
CA ASP A 74 -1.00 8.72 -8.93
C ASP A 74 -0.83 8.59 -7.42
N VAL A 75 -1.83 8.04 -6.75
CA VAL A 75 -1.83 7.95 -5.28
C VAL A 75 -0.74 7.01 -4.79
N GLY A 76 -0.51 5.89 -5.48
CA GLY A 76 0.48 4.91 -5.06
C GLY A 76 1.91 5.47 -5.18
N LEU A 77 2.20 6.11 -6.31
CA LEU A 77 3.48 6.80 -6.52
C LEU A 77 3.73 7.89 -5.47
N GLU A 78 2.70 8.65 -5.10
CA GLU A 78 2.81 9.70 -4.08
C GLU A 78 3.04 9.14 -2.67
N MET A 79 2.56 7.93 -2.36
CA MET A 79 2.91 7.21 -1.12
C MET A 79 4.38 6.79 -1.10
N LEU A 80 4.87 6.22 -2.21
CA LEU A 80 6.28 5.79 -2.34
C LEU A 80 7.24 6.96 -2.14
N LYS A 81 7.00 8.09 -2.82
CA LYS A 81 7.81 9.32 -2.70
C LYS A 81 7.95 9.83 -1.25
N ARG A 82 7.02 9.48 -0.37
CA ARG A 82 6.99 9.88 1.04
C ARG A 82 7.51 8.81 2.00
N GLY A 83 7.91 7.65 1.48
CA GLY A 83 8.29 6.50 2.30
C GLY A 83 7.13 5.95 3.13
N LEU A 84 5.90 6.01 2.60
CA LEU A 84 4.70 5.49 3.27
C LEU A 84 4.28 4.10 2.76
N ALA A 85 5.01 3.57 1.79
CA ALA A 85 4.84 2.25 1.22
C ALA A 85 6.17 1.77 0.63
N THR A 86 6.23 0.47 0.36
CA THR A 86 7.26 -0.22 -0.42
C THR A 86 6.73 -0.55 -1.80
N THR A 87 7.58 -0.78 -2.79
CA THR A 87 7.11 -1.36 -4.06
C THR A 87 6.70 -2.82 -3.86
N TYR A 88 5.64 -3.24 -4.55
CA TYR A 88 5.12 -4.59 -4.41
C TYR A 88 6.02 -5.60 -5.11
N GLU A 89 6.82 -6.32 -4.33
CA GLU A 89 7.66 -7.40 -4.84
C GLU A 89 6.89 -8.73 -4.84
N ALA A 90 6.35 -9.13 -6.01
CA ALA A 90 5.85 -10.49 -6.21
C ALA A 90 6.34 -11.06 -7.53
N LYS A 91 6.78 -12.32 -7.51
CA LYS A 91 7.25 -13.06 -8.70
C LYS A 91 6.19 -13.14 -9.81
N TYR A 92 4.90 -13.05 -9.46
CA TYR A 92 3.77 -13.08 -10.40
C TYR A 92 2.66 -12.13 -9.94
N GLY A 93 2.00 -11.47 -10.91
CA GLY A 93 0.79 -10.68 -10.66
C GLY A 93 1.02 -9.31 -10.01
N ALA A 94 2.25 -8.79 -10.05
CA ALA A 94 2.51 -7.39 -9.75
C ALA A 94 2.02 -6.54 -10.94
N GLU A 95 1.21 -5.53 -10.64
CA GLU A 95 0.63 -4.63 -11.63
C GLU A 95 1.17 -3.23 -11.37
N PHE A 96 1.88 -2.66 -12.33
CA PHE A 96 2.43 -1.29 -12.24
C PHE A 96 1.87 -0.38 -13.34
N GLY A 97 1.09 -0.93 -14.27
CA GLY A 97 0.55 -0.15 -15.40
C GLY A 97 1.60 0.42 -16.34
N GLY A 98 2.80 -0.16 -16.37
CA GLY A 98 3.96 0.32 -17.14
C GLY A 98 4.86 1.31 -16.39
N LEU A 99 4.61 1.60 -15.11
CA LEU A 99 5.34 2.59 -14.31
C LEU A 99 6.27 1.96 -13.25
N GLU A 100 6.66 0.69 -13.42
CA GLU A 100 7.44 -0.05 -12.42
C GLU A 100 8.76 0.65 -12.07
N GLU A 101 9.49 1.12 -13.09
CA GLU A 101 10.75 1.83 -12.90
C GLU A 101 10.57 3.16 -12.17
N GLU A 102 9.48 3.89 -12.44
CA GLU A 102 9.16 5.14 -11.71
C GLU A 102 8.85 4.86 -10.23
N TYR A 103 8.17 3.76 -9.95
CA TYR A 103 7.84 3.33 -8.60
C TYR A 103 9.10 2.94 -7.82
N LYS A 104 9.97 2.11 -8.42
CA LYS A 104 11.25 1.72 -7.84
C LYS A 104 12.15 2.93 -7.59
N ALA A 105 12.21 3.86 -8.55
CA ALA A 105 12.97 5.10 -8.40
C ALA A 105 12.43 5.96 -7.24
N ALA A 106 11.11 6.11 -7.12
CA ALA A 106 10.50 6.85 -6.03
C ALA A 106 10.77 6.24 -4.65
N GLU A 107 10.73 4.91 -4.54
CA GLU A 107 11.10 4.20 -3.31
C GLU A 107 12.58 4.38 -2.98
N ALA A 108 13.47 4.21 -3.97
CA ALA A 108 14.91 4.39 -3.80
C ALA A 108 15.25 5.81 -3.31
N ASP A 109 14.61 6.83 -3.87
CA ASP A 109 14.74 8.22 -3.45
C ASP A 109 14.26 8.43 -2.00
N ALA A 110 13.12 7.87 -1.63
CA ALA A 110 12.59 7.98 -0.27
C ALA A 110 13.49 7.28 0.74
N LYS A 111 14.08 6.14 0.36
CA LYS A 111 15.05 5.38 1.15
C LYS A 111 16.35 6.16 1.36
N ALA A 112 16.90 6.75 0.30
CA ALA A 112 18.09 7.60 0.38
C ALA A 112 17.88 8.81 1.30
N LYS A 113 16.68 9.39 1.26
CA LYS A 113 16.27 10.53 2.10
C LYS A 113 15.79 10.13 3.50
N LYS A 114 15.76 8.83 3.83
CA LYS A 114 15.32 8.29 5.12
C LYS A 114 13.91 8.77 5.51
N LEU A 115 12.99 8.78 4.56
CA LEU A 115 11.60 9.24 4.77
C LEU A 115 10.71 8.11 5.30
N GLY A 116 9.77 8.45 6.18
CA GLY A 116 8.74 7.52 6.67
C GLY A 116 9.33 6.22 7.20
N ILE A 117 8.90 5.08 6.63
CA ILE A 117 9.36 3.73 6.98
C ILE A 117 10.88 3.56 6.89
N TRP A 118 11.56 4.41 6.12
CA TRP A 118 13.02 4.40 5.93
C TRP A 118 13.80 5.25 6.94
N GLY A 119 13.12 5.94 7.86
CA GLY A 119 13.75 6.81 8.86
C GLY A 119 14.49 6.08 9.98
N GLY A 120 14.15 4.81 10.20
CA GLY A 120 14.72 3.97 11.26
C GLY A 120 16.10 3.37 10.94
N LYS A 121 16.63 2.58 11.87
CA LYS A 121 17.85 1.80 11.61
C LYS A 121 17.51 0.68 10.60
N PRO A 122 18.29 0.46 9.52
CA PRO A 122 17.99 -0.56 8.51
C PRO A 122 17.79 -1.97 9.09
N ARG A 123 18.51 -2.34 10.15
CA ARG A 123 18.38 -3.65 10.83
C ARG A 123 17.03 -3.88 11.53
N HIS A 124 16.27 -2.82 11.76
CA HIS A 124 14.95 -2.85 12.40
C HIS A 124 13.82 -2.70 11.39
N PHE A 125 14.15 -2.48 10.12
CA PHE A 125 13.16 -2.42 9.06
C PHE A 125 12.67 -3.83 8.72
N GLU A 126 11.35 -3.98 8.69
CA GLU A 126 10.67 -5.18 8.22
C GLU A 126 9.70 -4.73 7.12
N SER A 127 9.82 -5.31 5.92
CA SER A 127 8.89 -4.99 4.83
C SER A 127 7.48 -5.49 5.18
N PRO A 128 6.40 -4.90 4.61
CA PRO A 128 5.05 -5.42 4.84
C PRO A 128 4.89 -6.90 4.45
N ARG A 129 5.60 -7.33 3.41
CA ARG A 129 5.66 -8.73 2.99
C ARG A 129 6.31 -9.65 4.02
N ASP A 130 7.45 -9.23 4.58
CA ASP A 130 8.17 -10.02 5.59
C ASP A 130 7.34 -10.12 6.87
N TYR A 131 6.71 -9.02 7.29
CA TYR A 131 5.78 -9.00 8.42
C TYR A 131 4.64 -10.00 8.23
N LYS A 132 3.95 -9.97 7.07
CA LYS A 132 2.87 -10.93 6.78
C LYS A 132 3.37 -12.37 6.83
N THR A 133 4.57 -12.63 6.33
CA THR A 133 5.18 -13.96 6.33
C THR A 133 5.47 -14.42 7.76
N ARG A 134 6.09 -13.58 8.59
CA ARG A 134 6.40 -13.87 10.00
C ARG A 134 5.12 -14.13 10.81
N MET A 135 4.12 -13.25 10.72
CA MET A 135 2.87 -13.40 11.48
C MET A 135 2.10 -14.67 11.09
N ASN A 136 2.08 -15.04 9.80
CA ASN A 136 1.41 -16.27 9.36
C ASN A 136 2.13 -17.54 9.88
N LEU A 137 3.46 -17.50 10.02
CA LEU A 137 4.23 -18.60 10.60
C LEU A 137 3.93 -18.74 12.10
N GLU A 138 3.93 -17.64 12.85
CA GLU A 138 3.60 -17.62 14.28
C GLU A 138 2.20 -18.21 14.53
N GLU A 139 1.19 -17.78 13.77
CA GLU A 139 -0.17 -18.34 13.88
C GLU A 139 -0.25 -19.83 13.54
N SER A 140 0.56 -20.30 12.60
CA SER A 140 0.58 -21.72 12.23
C SER A 140 1.21 -22.61 13.30
N GLN A 141 2.10 -22.05 14.13
CA GLN A 141 2.73 -22.74 15.25
C GLN A 141 1.77 -22.80 16.44
N THR A 142 1.12 -21.68 16.79
CA THR A 142 0.14 -21.62 17.89
C THR A 142 -1.08 -22.53 17.68
N LYS A 143 -1.41 -22.90 16.43
CA LYS A 143 -2.51 -23.84 16.13
C LYS A 143 -2.12 -25.32 16.21
N LYS A 144 -0.82 -25.63 16.30
CA LYS A 144 -0.31 -27.01 16.40
C LYS A 144 -0.11 -27.47 17.85
N ASP A 145 -0.10 -26.52 18.78
CA ASP A 145 -0.06 -26.74 20.23
C ASP A 145 -1.48 -26.72 20.82
#